data_AF-A0A6P1CM39-F1
#
_entry.id   AF-A0A6P1CM39-F1
#
_cell.length_a   1.000
_cell.length_b   1.000
_cell.length_c   1.000
_cell.angle_alpha   90.00
_cell.angle_beta   90.00
_cell.angle_gamma   90.00
#
_symmetry.space_group_name_H-M   'P 1'
#
loop_
_entity.id
_entity.type
_entity.pdbx_description
1 polymer ?
#
loop_
_entity_poly.entity_id
_entity_poly.type
_entity_poly.pdbx_seq_one_letter_code
_entity_poly.pdbx_strand_id
1 'polypeptide(L)' 'MNDPEPRAWVQWDDGTWSTVDEFGMPSERRTLEEILQAWERGEPV' A
#
# COMPACT_ATOMS: atom_id res chain seq x y z
N MET A 1 18.73 3.45 2.93
CA MET A 1 18.06 2.41 2.12
C MET A 1 16.81 3.06 1.57
N ASN A 2 16.62 3.07 0.26
CA ASN A 2 15.32 3.43 -0.29
C ASN A 2 14.39 2.24 0.02
N ASP A 3 13.25 2.48 0.64
CA ASP A 3 12.23 1.45 0.76
C ASP A 3 11.91 0.94 -0.66
N PRO A 4 11.76 -0.38 -0.85
CA PRO A 4 11.50 -0.94 -2.17
C PRO A 4 10.20 -0.33 -2.72
N GLU A 5 10.28 0.27 -3.90
CA GLU A 5 9.10 0.84 -4.56
C GLU A 5 8.05 -0.26 -4.80
N PRO A 6 6.77 0.03 -4.54
CA PRO A 6 5.71 -0.96 -4.71
C PRO A 6 5.58 -1.35 -6.19
N ARG A 7 5.49 -2.67 -6.46
CA ARG A 7 5.35 -3.22 -7.81
C ARG A 7 3.90 -3.47 -8.20
N ALA A 8 3.05 -3.72 -7.23
CA ALA A 8 1.62 -3.94 -7.44
C ALA A 8 0.80 -3.52 -6.21
N TRP A 9 -0.51 -3.53 -6.39
CA TRP A 9 -1.52 -3.38 -5.34
C TRP A 9 -2.37 -4.63 -5.29
N VAL A 10 -2.74 -5.04 -4.07
CA VAL A 10 -3.68 -6.12 -3.83
C VAL A 10 -4.83 -5.62 -2.96
N GLN A 11 -6.05 -5.96 -3.36
CA GLN A 11 -7.25 -5.75 -2.56
C GLN A 11 -7.61 -7.06 -1.85
N TRP A 12 -7.88 -6.98 -0.56
CA TRP A 12 -8.33 -8.10 0.27
C TRP A 12 -9.85 -8.20 0.30
N ASP A 13 -10.36 -9.33 0.77
CA ASP A 13 -11.79 -9.63 0.88
C ASP A 13 -12.54 -8.71 1.85
N ASP A 14 -11.85 -8.21 2.86
CA ASP A 14 -12.33 -7.21 3.82
C ASP A 14 -12.37 -5.77 3.27
N GLY A 15 -11.97 -5.56 2.01
CA GLY A 15 -11.96 -4.26 1.35
C GLY A 15 -10.72 -3.40 1.66
N THR A 16 -9.78 -3.90 2.45
CA THR A 16 -8.47 -3.26 2.65
C THR A 16 -7.52 -3.52 1.48
N TRP A 17 -6.43 -2.77 1.43
CA TRP A 17 -5.44 -2.77 0.38
C TRP A 17 -4.04 -2.87 0.95
N SER A 18 -3.16 -3.56 0.24
CA SER A 18 -1.72 -3.57 0.49
C SER A 18 -0.98 -3.28 -0.81
N THR A 19 0.19 -2.65 -0.70
CA THR A 19 1.20 -2.70 -1.76
C THR A 19 1.93 -4.04 -1.73
N VAL A 20 2.52 -4.42 -2.85
CA VAL A 20 3.29 -5.66 -3.01
C VAL A 20 4.67 -5.32 -3.57
N ASP A 21 5.71 -5.85 -2.94
CA ASP A 21 7.09 -5.65 -3.36
C ASP A 21 7.51 -6.56 -4.55
N GLU A 22 8.79 -6.50 -4.93
CA GLU A 22 9.33 -7.33 -6.03
C GLU A 22 9.36 -8.83 -5.74
N PHE A 23 9.26 -9.24 -4.49
CA PHE A 23 9.23 -10.64 -4.05
C PHE A 23 7.81 -11.16 -3.85
N GLY A 24 6.78 -10.34 -4.09
CA GLY A 24 5.39 -10.69 -3.87
C GLY A 24 4.94 -10.56 -2.41
N MET A 25 5.73 -9.89 -1.56
CA MET A 25 5.40 -9.72 -0.15
C MET A 25 4.47 -8.50 0.04
N PRO A 26 3.32 -8.67 0.70
CA PRO A 26 2.40 -7.57 0.96
C PRO A 26 2.88 -6.69 2.13
N SER A 27 2.66 -5.39 2.01
CA SER A 27 2.81 -4.42 3.10
C SER A 27 1.60 -4.45 4.05
N GLU A 28 1.63 -3.58 5.07
CA GLU A 28 0.53 -3.41 6.01
C GLU A 28 -0.79 -3.11 5.29
N ARG A 29 -1.87 -3.75 5.76
CA ARG A 29 -3.21 -3.55 5.22
C ARG A 29 -3.73 -2.18 5.65
N ARG A 30 -4.19 -1.40 4.69
CA ARG A 30 -4.81 -0.08 4.89
C ARG A 30 -6.16 -0.02 4.21
N THR A 31 -7.09 0.72 4.80
CA THR A 31 -8.33 1.10 4.13
C THR A 31 -8.05 2.05 2.96
N LEU A 32 -8.98 2.12 2.01
CA LEU A 32 -8.89 3.11 0.93
C LEU A 32 -8.83 4.55 1.48
N GLU A 33 -9.53 4.81 2.58
CA GLU A 33 -9.56 6.13 3.24
C GLU A 33 -8.19 6.51 3.81
N GLU A 34 -7.49 5.60 4.47
CA GLU A 34 -6.13 5.82 4.97
C GLU A 34 -5.15 6.08 3.82
N ILE A 35 -5.27 5.36 2.71
CA ILE A 35 -4.43 5.55 1.51
C ILE A 35 -4.65 6.94 0.91
N LEU A 36 -5.91 7.36 0.76
CA LEU A 36 -6.25 8.67 0.22
C LEU A 36 -5.75 9.80 1.13
N GLN A 37 -5.88 9.63 2.46
CA GLN A 37 -5.34 10.61 3.43
C GLN A 37 -3.82 10.69 3.37
N ALA A 38 -3.11 9.57 3.25
CA ALA A 38 -1.66 9.56 3.10
C ALA A 38 -1.24 10.28 1.80
N TRP A 39 -1.94 10.01 0.70
CA TRP A 39 -1.71 10.70 -0.57
C TRP A 39 -1.93 12.22 -0.48
N GLU A 40 -3.01 12.67 0.16
CA GLU A 40 -3.28 14.10 0.38
C GLU A 40 -2.21 14.77 1.24
N ARG A 41 -1.58 14.03 2.17
CA ARG A 41 -0.49 14.52 3.02
C ARG A 41 0.88 14.47 2.35
N GLY A 42 0.99 13.87 1.16
CA GLY A 42 2.27 13.61 0.49
C GLY A 42 3.10 12.54 1.20
N GLU A 43 2.47 11.69 1.99
CA GLU A 43 3.10 10.52 2.62
C GLU A 43 3.21 9.38 1.60
N PRO A 44 4.19 8.47 1.76
CA PRO A 44 4.29 7.28 0.93
C PRO A 44 3.04 6.40 1.00
N VAL A 45 2.51 6.03 -0.18
CA VAL A 45 1.39 5.10 -0.36
C VAL A 45 1.84 3.77 -0.95
#